data_AF-A0A1F8JSN6-F1
#
_entry.id   AF-A0A1F8JSN6-F1
#
_cell.length_a   1.000
_cell.length_b   1.000
_cell.length_c   1.000
_cell.angle_alpha   90.00
_cell.angle_beta   90.00
_cell.angle_gamma   90.00
#
_symmetry.space_group_name_H-M   'P 1'
#
loop_
_entity.id
_entity.type
_entity.pdbx_description
1 polymer ?
#
loop_
_entity_poly.entity_id
_entity_poly.type
_entity_poly.pdbx_seq_one_letter_code
_entity_poly.pdbx_strand_id
1 'polypeptide(L)'
;MQIIKSIFSLKDEFENNLKFLTLIGPFLLILTMALAPFKLISFISIGLLLLYKFKFKGFLLSLISLVSYSIYNHLVDIENHLYQAGIEISILLGFFITYLSFEEINKFISKFNENQFEEIENLKLRLNSKEKNFENHQTILKENFDKIEFDLKQNLAFIEQLNNENQSLKSEIDDYINKKDILLNELDQKEKDLMESQTKLDELYEKISFLKDEEFLSDENQKLKNEIVSLKSKFENIDNSNLKNEIQNLKSEILEKNEKIISLGNDNKNTKNIDDLHEDLRVLKNVNHGLIDKLMKITPNEINENTSSIDSKEFKNVNSLYLQLKEQFEDKSILLHKTRKDLFYAQEMLYAFQKERDSGLEDFNEIEKELTIDLKKLSEEILFLEKENDNLNEIIRYLSLKPKENIKVLEQNLPF
;
A
#
# COMPACT_ATOMS: atom_id res chain seq x y z
N MET A 1 41.36 -6.23 33.80
CA MET A 1 42.76 -6.61 33.46
C MET A 1 43.80 -5.96 34.38
N GLN A 2 43.65 -4.69 34.79
CA GLN A 2 44.58 -4.03 35.73
C GLN A 2 44.64 -4.68 37.12
N ILE A 3 43.51 -5.16 37.66
CA ILE A 3 43.45 -5.83 38.97
C ILE A 3 44.22 -7.16 38.98
N ILE A 4 44.14 -7.92 37.87
CA ILE A 4 44.89 -9.17 37.73
C ILE A 4 46.40 -8.87 37.72
N LYS A 5 46.84 -7.83 37.00
CA LYS A 5 48.26 -7.43 36.97
C LYS A 5 48.80 -7.00 38.34
N SER A 6 48.03 -6.24 39.14
CA SER A 6 48.48 -5.81 40.48
C SER A 6 48.57 -6.98 41.47
N ILE A 7 47.70 -7.98 41.34
CA ILE A 7 47.74 -9.19 42.16
C ILE A 7 48.98 -10.04 41.83
N PHE A 8 49.33 -10.15 40.55
CA PHE A 8 50.54 -10.87 40.15
C PHE A 8 51.84 -10.14 40.57
N SER A 9 51.90 -8.81 40.48
CA SER A 9 53.12 -8.08 40.85
C SER A 9 53.40 -8.08 42.36
N LEU A 10 52.37 -7.95 43.22
CA LEU A 10 52.53 -8.05 44.67
C LEU A 10 52.90 -9.47 45.12
N LYS A 11 52.42 -10.48 44.39
CA LYS A 11 52.76 -11.88 44.63
C LYS A 11 54.24 -12.14 44.38
N ASP A 12 54.80 -11.63 43.29
CA ASP A 12 56.20 -11.91 42.92
C ASP A 12 57.21 -11.32 43.91
N GLU A 13 56.98 -10.08 44.37
CA GLU A 13 57.91 -9.41 45.31
C GLU A 13 57.87 -10.03 46.71
N PHE A 14 56.68 -10.39 47.19
CA PHE A 14 56.50 -11.00 48.50
C PHE A 14 56.90 -12.49 48.52
N GLU A 15 56.62 -13.23 47.45
CA GLU A 15 57.01 -14.63 47.30
C GLU A 15 58.54 -14.78 47.27
N ASN A 16 59.26 -13.82 46.67
CA ASN A 16 60.73 -13.80 46.70
C ASN A 16 61.29 -13.56 48.11
N ASN A 17 60.72 -12.62 48.86
CA ASN A 17 61.15 -12.35 50.24
C ASN A 17 60.82 -13.53 51.19
N LEU A 18 59.68 -14.18 50.99
CA LEU A 18 59.25 -15.33 51.79
C LEU A 18 60.08 -16.58 51.45
N LYS A 19 60.37 -16.83 50.17
CA LYS A 19 61.31 -17.89 49.74
C LYS A 19 62.70 -17.68 50.33
N PHE A 20 63.17 -16.44 50.37
CA PHE A 20 64.45 -16.13 50.99
C PHE A 20 64.43 -16.42 52.51
N LEU A 21 63.44 -15.91 53.23
CA LEU A 21 63.34 -16.07 54.69
C LEU A 21 63.17 -17.53 55.14
N THR A 22 62.56 -18.35 54.29
CA THR A 22 62.32 -19.77 54.54
C THR A 22 63.51 -20.64 54.23
N LEU A 23 64.43 -20.15 53.38
CA LEU A 23 65.69 -20.79 53.09
C LEU A 23 66.78 -20.45 54.12
N ILE A 24 66.73 -19.27 54.75
CA ILE A 24 67.75 -18.81 55.70
C ILE A 24 67.95 -19.78 56.87
N GLY A 25 66.87 -20.26 57.49
CA GLY A 25 66.96 -21.17 58.64
C GLY A 25 67.66 -22.50 58.29
N PRO A 26 67.16 -23.27 57.31
CA PRO A 26 67.82 -24.48 56.83
C PRO A 26 69.24 -24.24 56.31
N PHE A 27 69.50 -23.11 55.66
CA PHE A 27 70.84 -22.76 55.18
C PHE A 27 71.82 -22.54 56.34
N LEU A 28 71.42 -21.82 57.38
CA LEU A 28 72.23 -21.68 58.60
C LEU A 28 72.47 -23.04 59.27
N LEU A 29 71.49 -23.93 59.28
CA LEU A 29 71.64 -25.29 59.82
C LEU A 29 72.58 -26.17 58.98
N ILE A 30 72.61 -26.01 57.67
CA ILE A 30 73.58 -26.70 56.79
C ILE A 30 74.99 -26.14 57.04
N LEU A 31 75.12 -24.82 57.22
CA LEU A 31 76.39 -24.19 57.53
C LEU A 31 76.93 -24.65 58.90
N THR A 32 76.07 -24.77 59.91
CA THR A 32 76.46 -25.30 61.22
C THR A 32 76.77 -26.80 61.15
N MET A 33 76.10 -27.57 60.29
CA MET A 33 76.41 -28.98 60.05
C MET A 33 77.84 -29.20 59.52
N ALA A 34 78.38 -28.26 58.73
CA ALA A 34 79.76 -28.33 58.24
C ALA A 34 80.81 -28.13 59.34
N LEU A 35 80.46 -27.44 60.42
CA LEU A 35 81.33 -27.18 61.57
C LEU A 35 81.08 -28.14 62.74
N ALA A 36 79.95 -28.85 62.73
CA ALA A 36 79.53 -29.71 63.83
C ALA A 36 80.19 -31.10 63.78
N PRO A 37 80.46 -31.72 64.94
CA PRO A 37 80.86 -33.12 65.01
C PRO A 37 79.78 -34.04 64.47
N PHE A 38 80.16 -35.18 63.89
CA PHE A 38 79.26 -36.13 63.22
C PHE A 38 78.05 -36.56 64.06
N LYS A 39 78.18 -36.63 65.40
CA LYS A 39 77.07 -36.96 66.31
C LYS A 39 75.97 -35.89 66.31
N LEU A 40 76.32 -34.61 66.23
CA LEU A 40 75.36 -33.50 66.20
C LEU A 40 74.61 -33.43 64.86
N ILE A 41 75.22 -33.91 63.78
CA ILE A 41 74.60 -33.96 62.45
C ILE A 41 73.31 -34.79 62.48
N SER A 42 73.32 -35.96 63.12
CA SER A 42 72.10 -36.78 63.25
C SER A 42 70.99 -36.07 64.02
N PHE A 43 71.32 -35.27 65.04
CA PHE A 43 70.35 -34.47 65.78
C PHE A 43 69.76 -33.35 64.92
N ILE A 44 70.57 -32.69 64.09
CA ILE A 44 70.11 -31.66 63.15
C ILE A 44 69.12 -32.29 62.14
N SER A 45 69.47 -33.44 61.55
CA SER A 45 68.60 -34.12 60.57
C SER A 45 67.27 -34.59 61.19
N ILE A 46 67.31 -35.21 62.36
CA ILE A 46 66.10 -35.65 63.08
C ILE A 46 65.27 -34.44 63.51
N GLY A 47 65.92 -33.38 64.01
CA GLY A 47 65.27 -32.14 64.43
C GLY A 47 64.56 -31.42 63.28
N LEU A 48 65.20 -31.33 62.12
CA LEU A 48 64.58 -30.78 60.90
C LEU A 48 63.35 -31.60 60.47
N LEU A 49 63.44 -32.93 60.52
CA LEU A 49 62.31 -33.81 60.19
C LEU A 49 61.15 -33.62 61.18
N LEU A 50 61.46 -33.50 62.48
CA LEU A 50 60.46 -33.23 63.51
C LEU A 50 59.82 -31.85 63.35
N LEU A 51 60.60 -30.82 63.06
CA LEU A 51 60.13 -29.46 62.76
C LEU A 51 59.18 -29.45 61.58
N TYR A 52 59.54 -30.13 60.49
CA TYR A 52 58.72 -30.24 59.30
C TYR A 52 57.37 -30.94 59.60
N LYS A 53 57.41 -32.08 60.31
CA LYS A 53 56.21 -32.91 60.53
C LYS A 53 55.29 -32.40 61.65
N PHE A 54 55.86 -31.92 62.76
CA PHE A 54 55.12 -31.63 63.99
C PHE A 54 55.10 -30.14 64.38
N LYS A 55 55.63 -29.25 63.53
CA LYS A 55 55.61 -27.79 63.71
C LYS A 55 56.16 -27.39 65.09
N PHE A 56 55.41 -26.62 65.89
CA PHE A 56 55.79 -26.17 67.24
C PHE A 56 56.12 -27.32 68.20
N LYS A 57 55.34 -28.41 68.15
CA LYS A 57 55.63 -29.60 68.96
C LYS A 57 56.95 -30.25 68.53
N GLY A 58 57.24 -30.22 67.23
CA GLY A 58 58.51 -30.66 66.66
C GLY A 58 59.70 -29.80 67.12
N PHE A 59 59.53 -28.47 67.14
CA PHE A 59 60.50 -27.54 67.69
C PHE A 59 60.82 -27.85 69.15
N LEU A 60 59.80 -27.96 70.01
CA LEU A 60 59.99 -28.27 71.43
C LEU A 60 60.69 -29.63 71.64
N LEU A 61 60.31 -30.65 70.89
CA LEU A 61 60.96 -31.96 70.95
C LEU A 61 62.43 -31.89 70.51
N SER A 62 62.73 -31.15 69.43
CA SER A 62 64.11 -30.96 68.96
C SER A 62 64.96 -30.19 69.98
N LEU A 63 64.39 -29.19 70.66
CA LEU A 63 65.05 -28.39 71.68
C LEU A 63 65.33 -29.22 72.94
N ILE A 64 64.35 -29.97 73.44
CA ILE A 64 64.52 -30.86 74.60
C ILE A 64 65.60 -31.91 74.32
N SER A 65 65.59 -32.48 73.11
CA SER A 65 66.59 -33.46 72.67
C SER A 65 68.00 -32.85 72.61
N LEU A 66 68.14 -31.65 72.05
CA LEU A 66 69.41 -30.93 71.95
C LEU A 66 69.95 -30.54 73.34
N VAL A 67 69.10 -30.04 74.24
CA VAL A 67 69.48 -29.68 75.61
C VAL A 67 69.89 -30.92 76.41
N SER A 68 69.16 -32.03 76.28
CA SER A 68 69.52 -33.29 76.94
C SER A 68 70.87 -33.81 76.47
N TYR A 69 71.13 -33.72 75.16
CA TYR A 69 72.42 -34.08 74.57
C TYR A 69 73.56 -33.14 75.01
N SER A 70 73.30 -31.84 75.04
CA SER A 70 74.23 -30.82 75.53
C SER A 70 74.68 -31.10 76.96
N ILE A 71 73.72 -31.30 77.88
CA ILE A 71 74.00 -31.62 79.28
C ILE A 71 74.84 -32.90 79.40
N TYR A 72 74.49 -33.95 78.64
CA TYR A 72 75.22 -35.20 78.66
C TYR A 72 76.68 -35.03 78.21
N ASN A 73 76.91 -34.35 77.09
CA ASN A 73 78.28 -34.15 76.57
C ASN A 73 79.11 -33.22 77.46
N HIS A 74 78.52 -32.15 77.99
CA HIS A 74 79.21 -31.24 78.90
C HIS A 74 79.58 -31.88 80.25
N LEU A 75 78.93 -32.97 80.65
CA LEU A 75 79.34 -33.72 81.84
C LEU A 75 80.52 -34.67 81.57
N VAL A 76 80.76 -35.06 80.30
CA VAL A 76 81.72 -36.11 79.94
C VAL A 76 83.04 -35.54 79.42
N ASP A 77 83.02 -34.43 78.68
CA ASP A 77 84.21 -33.94 77.95
C ASP A 77 84.50 -32.45 78.22
N ILE A 78 85.56 -32.15 78.98
CA ILE A 78 85.81 -30.83 79.59
C ILE A 78 86.57 -29.88 78.65
N GLU A 79 87.33 -30.41 77.69
CA GLU A 79 88.38 -29.63 77.02
C GLU A 79 87.86 -28.65 75.94
N ASN A 80 86.59 -28.74 75.51
CA ASN A 80 86.04 -27.92 74.42
C ASN A 80 84.64 -27.30 74.68
N HIS A 81 84.24 -27.14 75.94
CA HIS A 81 82.88 -26.70 76.29
C HIS A 81 82.41 -25.43 75.57
N LEU A 82 83.22 -24.38 75.53
CA LEU A 82 82.80 -23.10 74.96
C LEU A 82 82.53 -23.20 73.44
N TYR A 83 83.35 -23.96 72.71
CA TYR A 83 83.17 -24.15 71.28
C TYR A 83 81.92 -24.99 70.98
N GLN A 84 81.74 -26.09 71.72
CA GLN A 84 80.57 -26.95 71.53
C GLN A 84 79.27 -26.25 71.91
N ALA A 85 79.25 -25.49 73.01
CA ALA A 85 78.11 -24.67 73.39
C ALA A 85 77.78 -23.62 72.31
N GLY A 86 78.79 -23.02 71.68
CA GLY A 86 78.59 -22.08 70.57
C GLY A 86 77.93 -22.75 69.36
N ILE A 87 78.30 -23.99 69.02
CA ILE A 87 77.66 -24.76 67.93
C ILE A 87 76.22 -25.11 68.32
N GLU A 88 75.98 -25.58 69.53
CA GLU A 88 74.65 -25.98 70.01
C GLU A 88 73.68 -24.79 70.07
N ILE A 89 74.13 -23.63 70.54
CA ILE A 89 73.36 -22.37 70.48
C ILE A 89 73.08 -21.99 69.03
N SER A 90 74.04 -22.15 68.13
CA SER A 90 73.85 -21.86 66.70
C SER A 90 72.81 -22.79 66.06
N ILE A 91 72.80 -24.07 66.43
CA ILE A 91 71.77 -25.04 66.01
C ILE A 91 70.41 -24.67 66.57
N LEU A 92 70.33 -24.29 67.84
CA LEU A 92 69.08 -23.84 68.48
C LEU A 92 68.51 -22.61 67.77
N LEU A 93 69.34 -21.60 67.49
CA LEU A 93 68.94 -20.43 66.73
C LEU A 93 68.50 -20.80 65.30
N GLY A 94 69.20 -21.73 64.64
CA GLY A 94 68.80 -22.25 63.33
C GLY A 94 67.43 -22.93 63.35
N PHE A 95 67.13 -23.74 64.37
CA PHE A 95 65.81 -24.33 64.56
C PHE A 95 64.74 -23.28 64.86
N PHE A 96 65.06 -22.27 65.67
CA PHE A 96 64.14 -21.18 66.00
C PHE A 96 63.78 -20.34 64.77
N ILE A 97 64.78 -19.94 63.98
CA ILE A 97 64.57 -19.22 62.72
C ILE A 97 63.72 -20.07 61.76
N THR A 98 64.07 -21.34 61.58
CA THR A 98 63.33 -22.26 60.70
C THR A 98 61.87 -22.41 61.15
N TYR A 99 61.62 -22.50 62.46
CA TYR A 99 60.27 -22.55 63.01
C TYR A 99 59.47 -21.28 62.71
N LEU A 100 60.03 -20.10 62.97
CA LEU A 100 59.36 -18.82 62.71
C LEU A 100 59.04 -18.66 61.22
N SER A 101 59.98 -19.01 60.33
CA SER A 101 59.75 -18.97 58.89
C SER A 101 58.59 -19.87 58.47
N PHE A 102 58.47 -21.08 59.03
CA PHE A 102 57.32 -21.95 58.76
C PHE A 102 56.00 -21.40 59.31
N GLU A 103 55.99 -20.74 60.46
CA GLU A 103 54.78 -20.13 61.01
C GLU A 103 54.28 -18.97 60.13
N GLU A 104 55.18 -18.11 59.66
CA GLU A 104 54.86 -17.02 58.75
C GLU A 104 54.32 -17.51 57.40
N ILE A 105 54.94 -18.55 56.82
CA ILE A 105 54.40 -19.19 55.61
C ILE A 105 52.95 -19.65 55.85
N ASN A 106 52.69 -20.35 56.96
CA ASN A 106 51.36 -20.89 57.21
C ASN A 106 50.32 -19.78 57.38
N LYS A 107 50.65 -18.69 58.10
CA LYS A 107 49.78 -17.51 58.23
C LYS A 107 49.54 -16.81 56.90
N PHE A 108 50.55 -16.78 56.03
CA PHE A 108 50.40 -16.24 54.69
C PHE A 108 49.49 -17.11 53.83
N ILE A 109 49.70 -18.43 53.83
CA ILE A 109 48.85 -19.37 53.08
C ILE A 109 47.39 -19.26 53.52
N SER A 110 47.12 -19.15 54.83
CA SER A 110 45.74 -19.02 55.31
C SER A 110 45.09 -17.72 54.85
N LYS A 111 45.77 -16.58 55.00
CA LYS A 111 45.28 -15.26 54.55
C LYS A 111 45.09 -15.21 53.03
N PHE A 112 46.03 -15.81 52.29
CA PHE A 112 45.96 -15.87 50.84
C PHE A 112 44.76 -16.69 50.39
N ASN A 113 44.53 -17.85 51.01
CA ASN A 113 43.36 -18.67 50.70
C ASN A 113 42.06 -17.93 51.02
N GLU A 114 41.93 -17.31 52.20
CA GLU A 114 40.74 -16.54 52.58
C GLU A 114 40.43 -15.43 51.58
N ASN A 115 41.42 -14.60 51.22
CA ASN A 115 41.23 -13.52 50.26
C ASN A 115 40.86 -14.05 48.86
N GLN A 116 41.49 -15.14 48.41
CA GLN A 116 41.13 -15.75 47.13
C GLN A 116 39.72 -16.33 47.14
N PHE A 117 39.30 -16.97 48.22
CA PHE A 117 37.95 -17.49 48.35
C PHE A 117 36.91 -16.36 48.30
N GLU A 118 37.15 -15.25 49.01
CA GLU A 118 36.25 -14.09 48.99
C GLU A 118 36.19 -13.43 47.60
N GLU A 119 37.33 -13.29 46.91
CA GLU A 119 37.36 -12.77 45.54
C GLU A 119 36.62 -13.71 44.56
N ILE A 120 36.84 -15.02 44.67
CA ILE A 120 36.16 -16.04 43.85
C ILE A 120 34.65 -15.99 44.10
N GLU A 121 34.22 -15.87 45.35
CA GLU A 121 32.81 -15.76 45.72
C GLU A 121 32.18 -14.47 45.15
N ASN A 122 32.85 -13.33 45.29
CA ASN A 122 32.42 -12.07 44.71
C ASN A 122 32.35 -12.13 43.18
N LEU A 123 33.31 -12.77 42.51
CA LEU A 123 33.28 -12.98 41.07
C LEU A 123 32.14 -13.90 40.65
N LYS A 124 31.86 -14.96 41.42
CA LYS A 124 30.72 -15.86 41.19
C LYS A 124 29.38 -15.12 41.32
N LEU A 125 29.22 -14.28 42.34
CA LEU A 125 28.02 -13.44 42.51
C LEU A 125 27.84 -12.45 41.35
N ARG A 126 28.92 -11.81 40.90
CA ARG A 126 28.90 -10.92 39.73
C ARG A 126 28.58 -11.66 38.42
N LEU A 127 29.05 -12.89 38.27
CA LEU A 127 28.75 -13.72 37.11
C LEU A 127 27.27 -14.11 37.12
N ASN A 128 26.75 -14.60 38.24
CA ASN A 128 25.33 -14.94 38.38
C ASN A 128 24.41 -13.73 38.15
N SER A 129 24.78 -12.54 38.61
CA SER A 129 23.96 -11.33 38.36
C SER A 129 23.98 -10.92 36.89
N LYS A 130 25.13 -11.05 36.22
CA LYS A 130 25.23 -10.84 34.77
C LYS A 130 24.43 -11.87 33.97
N GLU A 131 24.47 -13.14 34.36
CA GLU A 131 23.70 -14.22 33.74
C GLU A 131 22.20 -13.95 33.85
N LYS A 132 21.71 -13.61 35.06
CA LYS A 132 20.32 -13.21 35.27
C LYS A 132 19.91 -11.99 34.45
N ASN A 133 20.79 -10.98 34.35
CA ASN A 133 20.52 -9.81 33.52
C ASN A 133 20.45 -10.17 32.03
N PHE A 134 21.31 -11.07 31.56
CA PHE A 134 21.30 -11.57 30.19
C PHE A 134 20.01 -12.35 29.89
N GLU A 135 19.59 -13.24 30.79
CA GLU A 135 18.31 -13.96 30.69
C GLU A 135 17.13 -12.99 30.61
N ASN A 136 17.10 -11.96 31.47
CA ASN A 136 16.04 -10.94 31.43
C ASN A 136 16.03 -10.16 30.09
N HIS A 137 17.21 -9.81 29.54
CA HIS A 137 17.26 -9.16 28.23
C HIS A 137 16.77 -10.09 27.14
N GLN A 138 17.12 -11.38 27.21
CA GLN A 138 16.67 -12.38 26.26
C GLN A 138 15.15 -12.55 26.29
N THR A 139 14.52 -12.54 27.48
CA THR A 139 13.06 -12.60 27.60
C THR A 139 12.39 -11.35 27.03
N ILE A 140 12.92 -10.15 27.32
CA ILE A 140 12.38 -8.89 26.79
C ILE A 140 12.50 -8.84 25.27
N LEU A 141 13.64 -9.25 24.70
CA LEU A 141 13.85 -9.33 23.26
C LEU A 141 12.86 -10.28 22.60
N LYS A 142 12.60 -11.44 23.23
CA LYS A 142 11.63 -12.41 22.72
C LYS A 142 10.20 -11.86 22.77
N GLU A 143 9.79 -11.23 23.86
CA GLU A 143 8.48 -10.58 23.96
C GLU A 143 8.29 -9.47 22.93
N ASN A 144 9.33 -8.66 22.69
CA ASN A 144 9.29 -7.63 21.66
C ASN A 144 9.22 -8.21 20.25
N PHE A 145 9.93 -9.31 19.99
CA PHE A 145 9.86 -10.03 18.72
C PHE A 145 8.46 -10.59 18.48
N ASP A 146 7.86 -11.21 19.50
CA ASP A 146 6.50 -11.76 19.42
C ASP A 146 5.45 -10.66 19.15
N LYS A 147 5.62 -9.47 19.75
CA LYS A 147 4.78 -8.28 19.47
C LYS A 147 4.93 -7.80 18.03
N ILE A 148 6.16 -7.65 17.54
CA ILE A 148 6.43 -7.23 16.16
C ILE A 148 5.86 -8.26 15.18
N GLU A 149 6.01 -9.55 15.45
CA GLU A 149 5.45 -10.61 14.61
C GLU A 149 3.91 -10.55 14.57
N PHE A 150 3.28 -10.27 15.70
CA PHE A 150 1.84 -10.08 15.79
C PHE A 150 1.37 -8.85 14.99
N ASP A 151 2.04 -7.71 15.14
CA ASP A 151 1.72 -6.48 14.41
C ASP A 151 1.92 -6.65 12.90
N LEU A 152 2.98 -7.36 12.48
CA LEU A 152 3.19 -7.72 11.08
C LEU A 152 2.06 -8.59 10.53
N LYS A 153 1.60 -9.59 11.29
CA LYS A 153 0.46 -10.43 10.88
C LYS A 153 -0.83 -9.63 10.75
N GLN A 154 -1.11 -8.71 11.68
CA GLN A 154 -2.27 -7.81 11.56
C GLN A 154 -2.17 -6.91 10.33
N ASN A 155 -1.01 -6.29 10.11
CA ASN A 155 -0.81 -5.41 8.96
C ASN A 155 -0.92 -6.17 7.63
N LEU A 156 -0.42 -7.40 7.55
CA LEU A 156 -0.59 -8.25 6.37
C LEU A 156 -2.07 -8.58 6.12
N ALA A 157 -2.82 -8.95 7.15
CA ALA A 157 -4.25 -9.20 7.02
C ALA A 157 -5.02 -7.94 6.58
N PHE A 158 -4.62 -6.76 7.08
CA PHE A 158 -5.20 -5.48 6.69
C PHE A 158 -4.88 -5.13 5.23
N ILE A 159 -3.64 -5.35 4.77
CA ILE A 159 -3.25 -5.16 3.36
C ILE A 159 -4.03 -6.11 2.45
N GLU A 160 -4.23 -7.36 2.87
CA GLU A 160 -5.03 -8.33 2.12
C GLU A 160 -6.49 -7.88 1.99
N GLN A 161 -7.07 -7.37 3.08
CA GLN A 161 -8.42 -6.77 3.06
C GLN A 161 -8.50 -5.59 2.08
N LEU A 162 -7.57 -4.63 2.16
CA LEU A 162 -7.53 -3.48 1.25
C LEU A 162 -7.33 -3.89 -0.21
N ASN A 163 -6.56 -4.95 -0.47
CA ASN A 163 -6.40 -5.48 -1.83
C ASN A 163 -7.70 -6.10 -2.36
N ASN A 164 -8.44 -6.82 -1.51
CA ASN A 164 -9.73 -7.37 -1.89
C ASN A 164 -10.76 -6.25 -2.18
N GLU A 165 -10.80 -5.21 -1.35
CA GLU A 165 -11.64 -4.03 -1.58
C GLU A 165 -11.25 -3.27 -2.86
N ASN A 166 -9.94 -3.12 -3.13
CA ASN A 166 -9.49 -2.53 -4.38
C ASN A 166 -9.86 -3.38 -5.61
N GLN A 167 -9.84 -4.71 -5.49
CA GLN A 167 -10.28 -5.59 -6.57
C GLN A 167 -11.78 -5.49 -6.81
N SER A 168 -12.61 -5.42 -5.76
CA SER A 168 -14.06 -5.23 -5.92
C SER A 168 -14.38 -3.89 -6.56
N LEU A 169 -13.72 -2.80 -6.11
CA LEU A 169 -13.89 -1.47 -6.70
C LEU A 169 -13.46 -1.42 -8.18
N LYS A 170 -12.38 -2.11 -8.55
CA LYS A 170 -11.99 -2.24 -9.96
C LYS A 170 -13.06 -2.95 -10.79
N SER A 171 -13.62 -4.04 -10.28
CA SER A 171 -14.71 -4.74 -10.95
C SER A 171 -15.95 -3.84 -11.12
N GLU A 172 -16.31 -3.06 -10.09
CA GLU A 172 -17.41 -2.11 -10.18
C GLU A 172 -17.14 -1.02 -11.23
N ILE A 173 -15.92 -0.49 -11.30
CA ILE A 173 -15.52 0.48 -12.32
C ILE A 173 -15.65 -0.11 -13.73
N ASP A 174 -15.19 -1.34 -13.93
CA ASP A 174 -15.31 -2.03 -15.22
C ASP A 174 -16.79 -2.22 -15.62
N ASP A 175 -17.66 -2.57 -14.66
CA ASP A 175 -19.11 -2.67 -14.88
C ASP A 175 -19.72 -1.31 -15.26
N TYR A 176 -19.30 -0.21 -14.61
CA TYR A 176 -19.76 1.14 -14.96
C TYR A 176 -19.27 1.59 -16.34
N ILE A 177 -18.04 1.23 -16.72
CA ILE A 177 -17.50 1.49 -18.07
C ILE A 177 -18.32 0.73 -19.11
N ASN A 178 -18.56 -0.56 -18.91
CA ASN A 178 -19.38 -1.37 -19.80
C ASN A 178 -20.80 -0.79 -19.95
N LYS A 179 -21.43 -0.38 -18.83
CA LYS A 179 -22.75 0.24 -18.85
C LYS A 179 -22.76 1.58 -19.58
N LYS A 180 -21.71 2.40 -19.40
CA LYS A 180 -21.53 3.65 -20.13
C LYS A 180 -21.45 3.39 -21.64
N ASP A 181 -20.66 2.42 -22.07
CA ASP A 181 -20.48 2.11 -23.49
C ASP A 181 -21.78 1.62 -24.14
N ILE A 182 -22.58 0.81 -23.43
CA ILE A 182 -23.92 0.42 -23.87
C ILE A 182 -24.82 1.64 -24.05
N LEU A 183 -24.89 2.52 -23.05
CA LEU A 183 -25.71 3.74 -23.12
C LEU A 183 -25.27 4.69 -24.24
N LEU A 184 -23.96 4.75 -24.52
CA LEU A 184 -23.41 5.57 -25.59
C LEU A 184 -23.87 5.04 -26.96
N ASN A 185 -23.81 3.71 -27.17
CA ASN A 185 -24.34 3.08 -28.37
C ASN A 185 -25.86 3.29 -28.52
N GLU A 186 -26.62 3.21 -27.43
CA GLU A 186 -28.07 3.50 -27.44
C GLU A 186 -28.35 4.96 -27.81
N LEU A 187 -27.54 5.91 -27.31
CA LEU A 187 -27.64 7.33 -27.65
C LEU A 187 -27.37 7.55 -29.14
N ASP A 188 -26.29 6.99 -29.68
CA ASP A 188 -25.93 7.09 -31.10
C ASP A 188 -27.05 6.56 -32.01
N GLN A 189 -27.67 5.43 -31.61
CA GLN A 189 -28.81 4.87 -32.35
C GLN A 189 -30.02 5.81 -32.31
N LYS A 190 -30.31 6.42 -31.15
CA LYS A 190 -31.41 7.39 -31.02
C LYS A 190 -31.17 8.67 -31.80
N GLU A 191 -29.94 9.15 -31.86
CA GLU A 191 -29.57 10.31 -32.67
C GLU A 191 -29.80 10.03 -34.16
N LYS A 192 -29.43 8.82 -34.62
CA LYS A 192 -29.70 8.39 -35.99
C LYS A 192 -31.21 8.29 -36.28
N ASP A 193 -31.99 7.67 -35.40
CA ASP A 193 -33.44 7.57 -35.54
C ASP A 193 -34.10 8.97 -35.59
N LEU A 194 -33.58 9.92 -34.81
CA LEU A 194 -34.06 11.30 -34.78
C LEU A 194 -33.72 12.03 -36.09
N MET A 195 -32.51 11.86 -36.62
CA MET A 195 -32.11 12.41 -37.91
C MET A 195 -32.95 11.84 -39.06
N GLU A 196 -33.25 10.54 -39.04
CA GLU A 196 -34.18 9.90 -39.99
C GLU A 196 -35.61 10.43 -39.85
N SER A 197 -36.05 10.75 -38.63
CA SER A 197 -37.37 11.34 -38.41
C SER A 197 -37.43 12.80 -38.86
N GLN A 198 -36.35 13.54 -38.68
CA GLN A 198 -36.23 14.95 -39.08
C GLN A 198 -36.17 15.09 -40.60
N THR A 199 -35.41 14.22 -41.29
CA THR A 199 -35.42 14.15 -42.76
C THR A 199 -36.82 13.81 -43.30
N LYS A 200 -37.54 12.86 -42.69
CA LYS A 200 -38.95 12.59 -43.05
C LYS A 200 -39.86 13.80 -42.81
N LEU A 201 -39.63 14.56 -41.74
CA LEU A 201 -40.37 15.77 -41.46
C LEU A 201 -40.12 16.82 -42.54
N ASP A 202 -38.87 17.01 -42.96
CA ASP A 202 -38.48 17.94 -44.01
C ASP A 202 -39.08 17.52 -45.37
N GLU A 203 -39.04 16.24 -45.72
CA GLU A 203 -39.72 15.70 -46.91
C GLU A 203 -41.23 15.96 -46.89
N LEU A 204 -41.86 15.84 -45.73
CA LEU A 204 -43.29 16.15 -45.57
C LEU A 204 -43.56 17.64 -45.68
N TYR A 205 -42.70 18.50 -45.11
CA TYR A 205 -42.81 19.94 -45.27
C TYR A 205 -42.63 20.38 -46.72
N GLU A 206 -41.70 19.78 -47.46
CA GLU A 206 -41.50 20.03 -48.89
C GLU A 206 -42.73 19.61 -49.70
N LYS A 207 -43.29 18.41 -49.42
CA LYS A 207 -44.56 17.96 -50.03
C LYS A 207 -45.74 18.88 -49.70
N ILE A 208 -45.83 19.33 -48.45
CA ILE A 208 -46.87 20.28 -48.03
C ILE A 208 -46.67 21.62 -48.75
N SER A 209 -45.44 22.12 -48.87
CA SER A 209 -45.14 23.34 -49.61
C SER A 209 -45.59 23.21 -51.07
N PHE A 210 -45.22 22.12 -51.74
CA PHE A 210 -45.62 21.84 -53.12
C PHE A 210 -47.15 21.79 -53.29
N LEU A 211 -47.86 21.20 -52.33
CA LEU A 211 -49.33 21.17 -52.33
C LEU A 211 -49.97 22.52 -51.96
N LYS A 212 -49.27 23.34 -51.18
CA LYS A 212 -49.71 24.67 -50.72
C LYS A 212 -49.36 25.78 -51.70
N ASP A 213 -48.49 25.52 -52.67
CA ASP A 213 -48.27 26.40 -53.81
C ASP A 213 -49.57 26.45 -54.63
N GLU A 214 -50.47 27.33 -54.18
CA GLU A 214 -51.76 27.67 -54.76
C GLU A 214 -51.63 28.03 -56.24
N GLU A 215 -50.43 28.41 -56.70
CA GLU A 215 -50.11 28.71 -58.09
C GLU A 215 -50.26 27.48 -59.00
N PHE A 216 -49.87 26.27 -58.57
CA PHE A 216 -50.05 25.05 -59.35
C PHE A 216 -51.54 24.64 -59.44
N LEU A 217 -52.24 24.68 -58.30
CA LEU A 217 -53.68 24.42 -58.23
C LEU A 217 -54.50 25.50 -58.94
N SER A 218 -54.02 26.75 -58.94
CA SER A 218 -54.62 27.87 -59.67
C SER A 218 -54.39 27.73 -61.17
N ASP A 219 -53.19 27.36 -61.61
CA ASP A 219 -52.89 27.11 -63.02
C ASP A 219 -53.67 25.92 -63.57
N GLU A 220 -53.81 24.84 -62.81
CA GLU A 220 -54.61 23.68 -63.20
C GLU A 220 -56.10 24.03 -63.22
N ASN A 221 -56.61 24.75 -62.21
CA ASN A 221 -57.97 25.28 -62.23
C ASN A 221 -58.19 26.28 -63.38
N GLN A 222 -57.20 27.09 -63.74
CA GLN A 222 -57.29 28.06 -64.81
C GLN A 222 -57.24 27.37 -66.19
N LYS A 223 -56.46 26.30 -66.34
CA LYS A 223 -56.51 25.41 -67.51
C LYS A 223 -57.89 24.76 -67.65
N LEU A 224 -58.42 24.16 -66.58
CA LEU A 224 -59.76 23.57 -66.56
C LEU A 224 -60.84 24.62 -66.84
N LYS A 225 -60.71 25.83 -66.29
CA LYS A 225 -61.63 26.94 -66.54
C LYS A 225 -61.58 27.41 -67.99
N ASN A 226 -60.39 27.50 -68.58
CA ASN A 226 -60.20 27.80 -69.99
C ASN A 226 -60.75 26.68 -70.89
N GLU A 227 -60.62 25.42 -70.48
CA GLU A 227 -61.18 24.28 -71.17
C GLU A 227 -62.71 24.31 -71.14
N ILE A 228 -63.31 24.62 -69.99
CA ILE A 228 -64.75 24.89 -69.84
C ILE A 228 -65.19 26.05 -70.73
N VAL A 229 -64.43 27.15 -70.80
CA VAL A 229 -64.74 28.29 -71.69
C VAL A 229 -64.66 27.88 -73.16
N SER A 230 -63.66 27.07 -73.54
CA SER A 230 -63.52 26.56 -74.90
C SER A 230 -64.63 25.57 -75.28
N LEU A 231 -65.09 24.77 -74.33
CA LEU A 231 -66.22 23.86 -74.51
C LEU A 231 -67.54 24.63 -74.57
N LYS A 232 -67.70 25.68 -73.75
CA LYS A 232 -68.85 26.59 -73.81
C LYS A 232 -68.93 27.31 -75.14
N SER A 233 -67.83 27.88 -75.65
CA SER A 233 -67.82 28.56 -76.95
C SER A 233 -68.06 27.58 -78.10
N LYS A 234 -67.57 26.34 -78.00
CA LYS A 234 -67.95 25.27 -78.93
C LYS A 234 -69.45 24.98 -78.86
N PHE A 235 -70.05 24.91 -77.68
CA PHE A 235 -71.49 24.73 -77.49
C PHE A 235 -72.30 25.90 -78.06
N GLU A 236 -71.90 27.14 -77.77
CA GLU A 236 -72.54 28.37 -78.27
C GLU A 236 -72.46 28.48 -79.79
N ASN A 237 -71.36 28.04 -80.40
CA ASN A 237 -71.21 27.99 -81.86
C ASN A 237 -72.09 26.90 -82.48
N ILE A 238 -72.28 25.77 -81.82
CA ILE A 238 -73.19 24.70 -82.27
C ILE A 238 -74.64 25.19 -82.21
N ASP A 239 -75.03 25.88 -81.15
CA ASP A 239 -76.39 26.44 -80.99
C ASP A 239 -76.67 27.63 -81.93
N ASN A 240 -75.70 28.51 -82.20
CA ASN A 240 -75.96 29.71 -83.02
C ASN A 240 -75.78 29.51 -84.54
N SER A 241 -74.99 28.53 -84.99
CA SER A 241 -74.70 28.37 -86.42
C SER A 241 -75.51 27.23 -87.07
N ASN A 242 -75.71 26.09 -86.40
CA ASN A 242 -76.44 24.98 -86.99
C ASN A 242 -77.97 25.17 -86.88
N LEU A 243 -78.47 25.55 -85.70
CA LEU A 243 -79.91 25.82 -85.52
C LEU A 243 -80.39 27.02 -86.32
N LYS A 244 -79.57 28.08 -86.46
CA LYS A 244 -79.94 29.26 -87.25
C LYS A 244 -79.97 28.98 -88.75
N ASN A 245 -79.04 28.17 -89.25
CA ASN A 245 -79.03 27.71 -90.64
C ASN A 245 -80.15 26.69 -90.93
N GLU A 246 -80.48 25.80 -89.98
CA GLU A 246 -81.65 24.91 -90.09
C GLU A 246 -82.96 25.68 -90.06
N ILE A 247 -83.12 26.67 -89.18
CA ILE A 247 -84.31 27.55 -89.16
C ILE A 247 -84.42 28.33 -90.48
N GLN A 248 -83.30 28.80 -91.04
CA GLN A 248 -83.31 29.55 -92.29
C GLN A 248 -83.63 28.65 -93.50
N ASN A 249 -83.11 27.42 -93.52
CA ASN A 249 -83.39 26.42 -94.57
C ASN A 249 -84.83 25.87 -94.49
N LEU A 250 -85.34 25.59 -93.29
CA LEU A 250 -86.74 25.20 -93.07
C LEU A 250 -87.70 26.33 -93.44
N LYS A 251 -87.31 27.59 -93.20
CA LYS A 251 -88.11 28.75 -93.59
C LYS A 251 -88.18 28.94 -95.11
N SER A 252 -87.11 28.64 -95.84
CA SER A 252 -87.14 28.60 -97.32
C SER A 252 -87.94 27.41 -97.87
N GLU A 253 -87.88 26.24 -97.24
CA GLU A 253 -88.69 25.07 -97.64
C GLU A 253 -90.20 25.28 -97.42
N ILE A 254 -90.59 25.99 -96.35
CA ILE A 254 -92.00 26.34 -96.08
C ILE A 254 -92.53 27.35 -97.11
N LEU A 255 -91.71 28.31 -97.54
CA LEU A 255 -92.08 29.27 -98.59
C LEU A 255 -92.29 28.58 -99.95
N GLU A 256 -91.44 27.62 -100.29
CA GLU A 256 -91.55 26.85 -101.54
C GLU A 256 -92.74 25.87 -101.53
N LYS A 257 -93.08 25.30 -100.36
CA LYS A 257 -94.26 24.43 -100.20
C LYS A 257 -95.57 25.21 -100.15
N ASN A 258 -95.60 26.43 -99.61
CA ASN A 258 -96.80 27.26 -99.60
C ASN A 258 -97.18 27.80 -100.99
N GLU A 259 -96.22 28.03 -101.90
CA GLU A 259 -96.52 28.38 -103.30
C GLU A 259 -97.03 27.18 -104.12
N LYS A 260 -96.66 25.94 -103.76
CA LYS A 260 -97.20 24.71 -104.37
C LYS A 260 -98.61 24.33 -103.92
N ILE A 261 -99.10 24.85 -102.80
CA ILE A 261 -100.42 24.48 -102.22
C ILE A 261 -101.60 25.31 -102.79
N ILE A 262 -101.36 26.42 -103.51
CA ILE A 262 -102.43 27.28 -104.05
C ILE A 262 -103.00 26.81 -105.41
N SER A 263 -102.43 25.78 -106.07
CA SER A 263 -102.83 25.40 -107.44
C SER A 263 -103.43 24.01 -107.68
N LEU A 264 -103.74 23.20 -106.64
CA LEU A 264 -104.46 21.92 -106.82
C LEU A 264 -105.45 21.60 -105.69
N GLY A 265 -106.68 22.08 -105.87
CA GLY A 265 -107.95 21.32 -105.80
C GLY A 265 -108.22 20.25 -104.72
N ASN A 266 -109.29 20.52 -103.96
CA ASN A 266 -110.45 19.64 -103.67
C ASN A 266 -110.27 18.11 -103.74
N ASP A 267 -110.37 17.41 -102.61
CA ASP A 267 -111.54 16.58 -102.21
C ASP A 267 -111.19 15.55 -101.11
N ASN A 268 -112.19 15.24 -100.28
CA ASN A 268 -112.33 14.11 -99.34
C ASN A 268 -111.42 14.07 -98.09
N LYS A 269 -111.95 14.28 -96.87
CA LYS A 269 -112.87 13.47 -96.04
C LYS A 269 -112.30 12.16 -95.48
N ASN A 270 -112.39 12.08 -94.14
CA ASN A 270 -112.41 10.91 -93.25
C ASN A 270 -111.04 10.24 -93.00
N THR A 271 -110.57 10.01 -91.77
CA THR A 271 -111.21 9.46 -90.55
C THR A 271 -110.37 9.82 -89.30
N LYS A 272 -110.99 10.33 -88.23
CA LYS A 272 -111.25 9.69 -86.90
C LYS A 272 -110.00 9.44 -86.03
N ASN A 273 -109.84 10.18 -84.91
CA ASN A 273 -110.30 9.86 -83.52
C ASN A 273 -109.04 9.51 -82.67
N ILE A 274 -108.84 9.84 -81.39
CA ILE A 274 -109.67 10.19 -80.21
C ILE A 274 -108.76 10.89 -79.17
N ASP A 275 -109.31 11.91 -78.50
CA ASP A 275 -109.26 12.35 -77.08
C ASP A 275 -107.96 12.13 -76.22
N ASP A 276 -107.47 13.02 -75.35
CA ASP A 276 -108.10 13.83 -74.28
C ASP A 276 -107.29 15.14 -74.04
N LEU A 277 -107.92 16.32 -73.88
CA LEU A 277 -108.34 16.97 -72.61
C LEU A 277 -107.19 17.23 -71.61
N HIS A 278 -106.73 18.49 -71.48
CA HIS A 278 -107.16 19.52 -70.50
C HIS A 278 -106.60 19.36 -69.08
N GLU A 279 -106.51 20.50 -68.39
CA GLU A 279 -106.44 20.68 -66.93
C GLU A 279 -105.13 20.17 -66.28
N ASP A 280 -104.42 20.90 -65.42
CA ASP A 280 -104.87 22.03 -64.61
C ASP A 280 -103.66 22.77 -64.01
N LEU A 281 -103.86 24.07 -63.76
CA LEU A 281 -103.10 24.81 -62.78
C LEU A 281 -103.37 24.21 -61.39
N ARG A 282 -102.44 24.45 -60.45
CA ARG A 282 -102.68 24.55 -58.99
C ARG A 282 -102.53 23.24 -58.20
N VAL A 283 -101.55 23.20 -57.30
CA VAL A 283 -101.76 23.35 -55.84
C VAL A 283 -100.45 23.00 -55.11
N LEU A 284 -99.84 24.05 -54.56
CA LEU A 284 -99.09 24.07 -53.31
C LEU A 284 -99.73 23.18 -52.23
N LYS A 285 -99.00 22.23 -51.62
CA LYS A 285 -98.88 22.15 -50.15
C LYS A 285 -98.04 20.97 -49.64
N ASN A 286 -97.08 21.36 -48.79
CA ASN A 286 -96.74 20.75 -47.50
C ASN A 286 -96.13 19.34 -47.47
N VAL A 287 -94.87 19.25 -47.05
CA VAL A 287 -94.54 19.15 -45.61
C VAL A 287 -93.35 20.04 -45.30
N ASN A 288 -93.55 20.89 -44.30
CA ASN A 288 -92.59 21.71 -43.61
C ASN A 288 -92.29 21.02 -42.26
N HIS A 289 -91.06 21.19 -41.76
CA HIS A 289 -90.58 21.14 -40.36
C HIS A 289 -89.55 20.09 -39.93
N GLY A 290 -88.47 20.64 -39.35
CA GLY A 290 -87.44 19.97 -38.55
C GLY A 290 -86.06 20.63 -38.74
N LEU A 291 -85.89 21.94 -38.56
CA LEU A 291 -85.37 22.57 -37.32
C LEU A 291 -84.19 21.78 -36.72
N ILE A 292 -82.94 22.28 -36.81
CA ILE A 292 -82.39 23.27 -35.87
C ILE A 292 -82.84 22.93 -34.44
N ASP A 293 -82.17 21.93 -33.86
CA ASP A 293 -82.23 21.66 -32.42
C ASP A 293 -80.94 20.98 -31.93
N LYS A 294 -79.79 21.55 -32.31
CA LYS A 294 -78.50 21.27 -31.67
C LYS A 294 -77.60 22.51 -31.59
N LEU A 295 -78.22 23.66 -31.30
CA LEU A 295 -77.52 24.80 -30.72
C LEU A 295 -78.08 25.12 -29.33
N MET A 296 -77.14 25.18 -28.39
CA MET A 296 -77.14 25.99 -27.16
C MET A 296 -78.04 25.59 -25.99
N LYS A 297 -77.35 25.12 -24.94
CA LYS A 297 -77.29 25.64 -23.55
C LYS A 297 -76.48 24.57 -22.78
N ILE A 298 -75.41 24.84 -22.02
CA ILE A 298 -75.23 25.82 -20.95
C ILE A 298 -73.72 26.15 -20.80
N THR A 299 -73.51 27.43 -20.49
CA THR A 299 -72.38 28.28 -20.07
C THR A 299 -71.48 27.76 -18.91
N PRO A 300 -70.63 28.59 -18.26
CA PRO A 300 -69.28 28.99 -18.69
C PRO A 300 -68.24 28.73 -17.57
N ASN A 301 -67.10 28.11 -17.84
CA ASN A 301 -65.91 28.24 -16.99
C ASN A 301 -64.76 27.49 -17.66
N GLU A 302 -63.82 28.24 -18.21
CA GLU A 302 -62.40 28.18 -17.83
C GLU A 302 -61.64 29.07 -18.83
N ILE A 303 -61.40 30.28 -18.35
CA ILE A 303 -60.33 31.14 -18.83
C ILE A 303 -59.01 30.46 -18.43
N ASN A 304 -58.06 30.46 -19.37
CA ASN A 304 -56.63 30.23 -19.18
C ASN A 304 -56.20 28.87 -18.59
N GLU A 305 -55.49 28.08 -19.42
CA GLU A 305 -54.17 27.49 -19.14
C GLU A 305 -53.92 26.35 -20.15
N ASN A 306 -53.66 26.67 -21.42
CA ASN A 306 -53.17 25.67 -22.38
C ASN A 306 -52.01 26.17 -23.26
N THR A 307 -51.34 27.22 -22.81
CA THR A 307 -50.01 27.65 -23.28
C THR A 307 -48.94 27.54 -22.18
N SER A 308 -49.09 26.62 -21.22
CA SER A 308 -48.12 26.36 -20.14
C SER A 308 -47.85 24.87 -19.86
N SER A 309 -48.39 23.94 -20.65
CA SER A 309 -48.26 22.50 -20.39
C SER A 309 -47.11 21.81 -21.15
N ILE A 310 -46.53 22.46 -22.17
CA ILE A 310 -45.30 21.98 -22.82
C ILE A 310 -44.07 22.40 -22.00
N ASP A 311 -44.08 23.59 -21.40
CA ASP A 311 -43.02 24.03 -20.50
C ASP A 311 -43.00 23.25 -19.18
N SER A 312 -44.12 22.80 -18.62
CA SER A 312 -44.11 22.22 -17.26
C SER A 312 -43.53 20.80 -17.15
N LYS A 313 -43.49 19.99 -18.22
CA LYS A 313 -42.84 18.67 -18.19
C LYS A 313 -41.33 18.77 -18.45
N GLU A 314 -40.93 19.61 -19.39
CA GLU A 314 -39.51 19.90 -19.63
C GLU A 314 -38.91 20.71 -18.46
N PHE A 315 -39.59 21.72 -17.92
CA PHE A 315 -39.16 22.37 -16.67
C PHE A 315 -39.15 21.42 -15.48
N LYS A 316 -40.10 20.46 -15.35
CA LYS A 316 -40.03 19.49 -14.24
C LYS A 316 -38.84 18.56 -14.39
N ASN A 317 -38.53 18.10 -15.61
CA ASN A 317 -37.34 17.29 -15.85
C ASN A 317 -36.06 18.09 -15.64
N VAL A 318 -35.94 19.30 -16.19
CA VAL A 318 -34.78 20.19 -16.00
C VAL A 318 -34.62 20.59 -14.54
N ASN A 319 -35.71 20.86 -13.82
CA ASN A 319 -35.67 21.18 -12.39
C ASN A 319 -35.31 19.95 -11.55
N SER A 320 -35.74 18.74 -11.94
CA SER A 320 -35.32 17.50 -11.28
C SER A 320 -33.84 17.19 -11.52
N LEU A 321 -33.34 17.39 -12.75
CA LEU A 321 -31.93 17.28 -13.09
C LEU A 321 -31.11 18.34 -12.37
N TYR A 322 -31.60 19.57 -12.28
CA TYR A 322 -30.96 20.65 -11.52
C TYR A 322 -30.90 20.32 -10.03
N LEU A 323 -31.97 19.77 -9.44
CA LEU A 323 -31.99 19.31 -8.06
C LEU A 323 -31.00 18.18 -7.82
N GLN A 324 -30.94 17.18 -8.72
CA GLN A 324 -29.96 16.10 -8.66
C GLN A 324 -28.53 16.61 -8.81
N LEU A 325 -28.28 17.54 -9.74
CA LEU A 325 -26.96 18.13 -9.94
C LEU A 325 -26.54 18.93 -8.70
N LYS A 326 -27.48 19.69 -8.12
CA LYS A 326 -27.26 20.45 -6.89
C LYS A 326 -26.94 19.54 -5.72
N GLU A 327 -27.69 18.45 -5.56
CA GLU A 327 -27.43 17.43 -4.54
C GLU A 327 -26.05 16.79 -4.75
N GLN A 328 -25.68 16.44 -5.98
CA GLN A 328 -24.34 15.96 -6.29
C GLN A 328 -23.23 16.97 -6.00
N PHE A 329 -23.46 18.26 -6.24
CA PHE A 329 -22.50 19.31 -5.89
C PHE A 329 -22.38 19.49 -4.38
N GLU A 330 -23.49 19.35 -3.65
CA GLU A 330 -23.53 19.44 -2.19
C GLU A 330 -22.80 18.24 -1.57
N ASP A 331 -23.06 17.02 -2.04
CA ASP A 331 -22.35 15.80 -1.64
C ASP A 331 -20.86 15.88 -1.96
N LYS A 332 -20.49 16.33 -3.16
CA LYS A 332 -19.08 16.55 -3.54
C LYS A 332 -18.44 17.64 -2.69
N SER A 333 -19.15 18.70 -2.36
CA SER A 333 -18.65 19.78 -1.49
C SER A 333 -18.39 19.26 -0.07
N ILE A 334 -19.30 18.47 0.48
CA ILE A 334 -19.14 17.81 1.78
C ILE A 334 -17.96 16.83 1.75
N LEU A 335 -17.87 15.99 0.72
CA LEU A 335 -16.77 15.05 0.53
C LEU A 335 -15.43 15.79 0.41
N LEU A 336 -15.38 16.89 -0.36
CA LEU A 336 -14.19 17.73 -0.52
C LEU A 336 -13.78 18.38 0.80
N HIS A 337 -14.74 18.86 1.59
CA HIS A 337 -14.47 19.37 2.93
C HIS A 337 -13.91 18.30 3.87
N LYS A 338 -14.46 17.08 3.80
CA LYS A 338 -13.96 15.94 4.56
C LYS A 338 -12.54 15.55 4.12
N THR A 339 -12.29 15.42 2.82
CA THR A 339 -10.94 15.13 2.31
C THR A 339 -9.95 16.24 2.64
N ARG A 340 -10.36 17.50 2.63
CA ARG A 340 -9.49 18.62 3.06
C ARG A 340 -9.14 18.52 4.54
N LYS A 341 -10.09 18.13 5.38
CA LYS A 341 -9.86 17.91 6.82
C LYS A 341 -8.94 16.71 7.06
N ASP A 342 -9.17 15.60 6.35
CA ASP A 342 -8.35 14.39 6.46
C ASP A 342 -6.93 14.64 5.95
N LEU A 343 -6.77 15.41 4.87
CA LEU A 343 -5.47 15.80 4.34
C LEU A 343 -4.73 16.75 5.29
N PHE A 344 -5.44 17.67 5.93
CA PHE A 344 -4.86 18.53 6.97
C PHE A 344 -4.41 17.70 8.19
N TYR A 345 -5.21 16.74 8.63
CA TYR A 345 -4.87 15.84 9.73
C TYR A 345 -3.66 14.95 9.39
N ALA A 346 -3.62 14.40 8.18
CA ALA A 346 -2.48 13.63 7.71
C ALA A 346 -1.20 14.48 7.64
N GLN A 347 -1.31 15.74 7.19
CA GLN A 347 -0.20 16.67 7.17
C GLN A 347 0.28 17.04 8.58
N GLU A 348 -0.63 17.23 9.54
CA GLU A 348 -0.30 17.50 10.94
C GLU A 348 0.39 16.30 11.60
N MET A 349 -0.10 15.08 11.34
CA MET A 349 0.53 13.84 11.79
C MET A 349 1.93 13.65 11.19
N LEU A 350 2.10 13.90 9.89
CA LEU A 350 3.42 13.85 9.24
C LEU A 350 4.39 14.88 9.84
N TYR A 351 3.90 16.09 10.13
CA TYR A 351 4.71 17.12 10.78
C TYR A 351 5.09 16.73 12.21
N ALA A 352 4.18 16.12 12.97
CA ALA A 352 4.46 15.58 14.30
C ALA A 352 5.52 14.47 14.26
N PHE A 353 5.41 13.53 13.32
CA PHE A 353 6.41 12.47 13.13
C PHE A 353 7.78 13.02 12.71
N GLN A 354 7.82 14.00 11.80
CA GLN A 354 9.08 14.66 11.45
C GLN A 354 9.71 15.35 12.65
N LYS A 355 8.91 16.07 13.44
CA LYS A 355 9.38 16.72 14.64
C LYS A 355 9.90 15.72 15.68
N GLU A 356 9.21 14.61 15.90
CA GLU A 356 9.63 13.55 16.83
C GLU A 356 10.92 12.86 16.37
N ARG A 357 11.06 12.60 15.06
CA ARG A 357 12.30 12.06 14.47
C ARG A 357 13.47 13.02 14.63
N ASP A 358 13.23 14.31 14.41
CA ASP A 358 14.27 15.33 14.47
C ASP A 358 14.63 15.68 15.94
N SER A 359 13.67 15.62 16.88
CA SER A 359 13.91 15.82 18.32
C SER A 359 14.46 14.57 19.02
N GLY A 360 14.15 13.36 18.54
CA GLY A 360 14.68 12.10 19.08
C GLY A 360 16.21 12.01 18.98
N LEU A 361 16.83 12.79 18.09
CA LEU A 361 18.28 12.91 17.98
C LEU A 361 18.91 13.82 19.05
N GLU A 362 18.14 14.74 19.65
CA GLU A 362 18.65 15.66 20.68
C GLU A 362 18.69 15.00 22.07
N ASP A 363 17.74 14.10 22.36
CA ASP A 363 17.57 13.42 23.66
C ASP A 363 18.44 12.15 23.85
N PHE A 364 19.19 11.72 22.83
CA PHE A 364 20.13 10.61 22.99
C PHE A 364 21.20 10.94 24.02
N ASN A 365 21.45 10.00 24.94
CA ASN A 365 22.59 10.04 25.84
C ASN A 365 23.88 10.09 25.00
N GLU A 366 24.98 10.71 25.48
CA GLU A 366 26.21 10.88 24.68
C GLU A 366 26.72 9.56 24.08
N ILE A 367 26.52 8.46 24.81
CA ILE A 367 26.85 7.09 24.39
C ILE A 367 26.00 6.63 23.20
N GLU A 368 24.73 6.99 23.15
CA GLU A 368 23.82 6.62 22.06
C GLU A 368 24.10 7.48 20.81
N LYS A 369 24.52 8.73 20.99
CA LYS A 369 25.03 9.57 19.89
C LYS A 369 26.31 8.98 19.31
N GLU A 370 27.23 8.50 20.14
CA GLU A 370 28.45 7.83 19.69
C GLU A 370 28.11 6.51 18.97
N LEU A 371 27.18 5.71 19.51
CA LEU A 371 26.76 4.46 18.91
C LEU A 371 26.08 4.65 17.53
N THR A 372 25.26 5.70 17.38
CA THR A 372 24.60 6.00 16.10
C THR A 372 25.60 6.49 15.04
N ILE A 373 26.63 7.24 15.45
CA ILE A 373 27.75 7.62 14.56
C ILE A 373 28.52 6.37 14.12
N ASP A 374 28.81 5.46 15.04
CA ASP A 374 29.54 4.24 14.73
C ASP A 374 28.72 3.28 13.86
N LEU A 375 27.42 3.12 14.12
CA LEU A 375 26.52 2.36 13.25
C LEU A 375 26.47 2.95 11.83
N LYS A 376 26.46 4.28 11.69
CA LYS A 376 26.48 4.93 10.40
C LYS A 376 27.79 4.65 9.64
N LYS A 377 28.94 4.77 10.30
CA LYS A 377 30.24 4.42 9.71
C LYS A 377 30.27 2.96 9.27
N LEU A 378 29.77 2.05 10.12
CA LEU A 378 29.74 0.62 9.81
C LEU A 378 28.83 0.31 8.61
N SER A 379 27.70 1.04 8.48
CA SER A 379 26.82 0.92 7.31
C SER A 379 27.49 1.41 6.02
N GLU A 380 28.27 2.49 6.09
CA GLU A 380 29.03 3.01 4.94
C GLU A 380 30.15 2.04 4.54
N GLU A 381 30.82 1.41 5.51
CA GLU A 381 31.85 0.38 5.27
C GLU A 381 31.27 -0.87 4.63
N ILE A 382 30.11 -1.36 5.10
CA ILE A 382 29.41 -2.49 4.48
C ILE A 382 29.07 -2.17 3.01
N LEU A 383 28.54 -0.96 2.74
CA LEU A 383 28.17 -0.56 1.39
C LEU A 383 29.38 -0.40 0.46
N PHE A 384 30.54 -0.03 1.01
CA PHE A 384 31.80 -0.03 0.27
C PHE A 384 32.26 -1.44 -0.08
N LEU A 385 32.22 -2.36 0.89
CA LEU A 385 32.59 -3.77 0.70
C LEU A 385 31.64 -4.48 -0.29
N GLU A 386 30.34 -4.19 -0.25
CA GLU A 386 29.38 -4.72 -1.23
C GLU A 386 29.75 -4.30 -2.66
N LYS A 387 30.06 -3.02 -2.88
CA LYS A 387 30.52 -2.53 -4.19
C LYS A 387 31.83 -3.17 -4.63
N GLU A 388 32.78 -3.37 -3.71
CA GLU A 388 34.03 -4.06 -4.02
C GLU A 388 33.77 -5.51 -4.43
N ASN A 389 32.87 -6.19 -3.73
CA ASN A 389 32.49 -7.56 -4.05
C ASN A 389 31.80 -7.66 -5.42
N ASP A 390 30.93 -6.70 -5.75
CA ASP A 390 30.32 -6.59 -7.09
C ASP A 390 31.39 -6.38 -8.18
N ASN A 391 32.36 -5.49 -7.95
CA ASN A 391 33.47 -5.27 -8.89
C ASN A 391 34.32 -6.54 -9.08
N LEU A 392 34.61 -7.27 -7.99
CA LEU A 392 35.34 -8.52 -8.05
C LEU A 392 34.55 -9.59 -8.82
N ASN A 393 33.24 -9.66 -8.63
CA ASN A 393 32.36 -10.55 -9.37
C ASN A 393 32.33 -10.21 -10.86
N GLU A 394 32.35 -8.92 -11.24
CA GLU A 394 32.50 -8.51 -12.63
C GLU A 394 33.85 -8.94 -13.23
N ILE A 395 34.95 -8.79 -12.49
CA ILE A 395 36.28 -9.25 -12.92
C ILE A 395 36.30 -10.76 -13.11
N ILE A 396 35.76 -11.52 -12.15
CA ILE A 396 35.64 -12.98 -12.24
C ILE A 396 34.80 -13.35 -13.47
N ARG A 397 33.68 -12.67 -13.69
CA ARG A 397 32.83 -12.88 -14.87
C ARG A 397 33.61 -12.61 -16.16
N TYR A 398 34.36 -11.51 -16.23
CA TYR A 398 35.21 -11.18 -17.38
C TYR A 398 36.29 -12.23 -17.64
N LEU A 399 36.97 -12.71 -16.59
CA LEU A 399 37.99 -13.76 -16.70
C LEU A 399 37.39 -15.12 -17.08
N SER A 400 36.20 -15.46 -16.55
CA SER A 400 35.49 -16.69 -16.88
C SER A 400 34.95 -16.71 -18.31
N LEU A 401 34.60 -15.55 -18.86
CA LEU A 401 34.17 -15.35 -20.25
C LEU A 401 35.34 -15.28 -21.25
N LYS A 402 36.59 -15.38 -20.78
CA LYS A 402 37.77 -15.48 -21.62
C LYS A 402 38.31 -16.92 -21.76
N PRO A 403 37.53 -17.94 -22.17
CA PRO A 403 38.11 -19.20 -22.58
C PRO A 403 38.49 -19.16 -24.08
N LYS A 404 39.74 -19.53 -24.38
CA LYS A 404 40.22 -20.14 -25.65
C LYS A 404 40.79 -19.29 -26.80
N GLU A 405 41.01 -17.99 -26.69
CA GLU A 405 41.79 -17.30 -27.74
C GLU A 405 43.31 -17.32 -27.52
N ASN A 406 43.79 -17.46 -26.27
CA ASN A 406 45.23 -17.51 -25.99
C ASN A 406 45.85 -18.92 -25.96
N ILE A 407 45.04 -19.99 -26.00
CA ILE A 407 45.59 -21.36 -26.01
C ILE A 407 46.04 -21.77 -27.42
N LYS A 408 45.43 -21.22 -28.49
CA LYS A 408 45.90 -21.47 -29.87
C LYS A 408 47.20 -20.74 -30.25
N VAL A 409 47.51 -19.61 -29.61
CA VAL A 409 48.73 -18.84 -29.92
C VAL A 409 49.98 -19.43 -29.24
N LEU A 410 49.80 -20.19 -28.16
CA LEU A 410 50.90 -20.89 -27.47
C LEU A 410 51.20 -22.28 -28.07
N GLU A 411 50.24 -22.96 -28.70
CA GLU A 411 50.49 -24.22 -29.41
C GLU A 411 51.10 -24.05 -30.81
N GLN A 412 51.04 -22.85 -31.40
CA GLN A 412 51.62 -22.59 -32.74
C GLN A 412 53.04 -22.01 -32.73
N ASN A 413 53.64 -21.74 -31.56
CA ASN A 413 54.95 -21.10 -31.44
C ASN A 413 56.01 -21.88 -30.66
N LEU A 414 55.82 -23.18 -30.39
CA LEU A 414 56.92 -24.06 -29.99
C LEU A 414 57.48 -24.79 -31.23
N PRO A 415 58.66 -24.38 -31.75
CA PRO A 415 59.39 -25.20 -32.70
C PRO A 415 59.99 -26.39 -31.93
N PHE A 416 60.02 -27.54 -32.62
CA PHE A 416 60.79 -28.72 -32.25
C PHE A 416 62.25 -28.42 -31.90
#